data_AF-A0A101G6P0-F1
#
_entry.id   AF-A0A101G6P0-F1
#
_cell.length_a   1.000
_cell.length_b   1.000
_cell.length_c   1.000
_cell.angle_alpha   90.00
_cell.angle_beta   90.00
_cell.angle_gamma   90.00
#
_symmetry.space_group_name_H-M   'P 1'
#
loop_
_entity.id
_entity.type
_entity.pdbx_description
1 polymer ?
#
loop_
_entity_poly.entity_id
_entity_poly.type
_entity_poly.pdbx_seq_one_letter_code
_entity_poly.pdbx_strand_id
1 'polypeptide(L)'
;QTKAGESFYSVNHGAGRVLSRKAALKTITKEQFDESMGKVLYNTRNYRELADEAPAAYKNIEDVVETLVALGFARKVARMRPLAVIKGKD
;
A
#
# COMPACT_ATOMS: atom_id res chain seq x y z
N GLN A 1 -23.65 -13.12 6.94
CA GLN A 1 -22.69 -14.11 7.49
C GLN A 1 -21.47 -14.12 6.58
N THR A 2 -20.26 -14.25 7.12
CA THR A 2 -19.02 -14.27 6.32
C THR A 2 -18.87 -15.60 5.60
N LYS A 3 -18.51 -15.57 4.31
CA LYS A 3 -18.21 -16.74 3.47
C LYS A 3 -16.74 -17.20 3.58
N ALA A 4 -16.09 -16.91 4.71
CA ALA A 4 -14.66 -17.17 4.92
C ALA A 4 -14.25 -18.65 4.74
N GLY A 5 -15.18 -19.59 4.92
CA GLY A 5 -14.94 -21.01 4.66
C GLY A 5 -14.57 -21.33 3.20
N GLU A 6 -15.04 -20.53 2.23
CA GLU A 6 -14.73 -20.71 0.80
C GLU A 6 -13.25 -20.40 0.48
N SER A 7 -12.57 -19.61 1.32
CA SER A 7 -11.15 -19.26 1.17
C SER A 7 -10.25 -20.00 2.16
N PHE A 8 -10.72 -21.10 2.77
CA PHE A 8 -10.02 -21.77 3.88
C PHE A 8 -9.61 -20.79 4.99
N TYR A 9 -10.50 -19.84 5.31
CA TYR A 9 -10.29 -18.79 6.30
C TYR A 9 -9.07 -17.90 6.04
N SER A 10 -8.68 -17.75 4.76
CA SER A 10 -7.55 -16.91 4.35
C SER A 10 -8.01 -15.58 3.74
N VAL A 11 -7.18 -14.54 3.87
CA VAL A 11 -7.41 -13.18 3.34
C VAL A 11 -6.13 -12.60 2.73
N ASN A 12 -6.23 -11.45 2.04
CA ASN A 12 -5.06 -10.76 1.49
C ASN A 12 -4.17 -10.16 2.59
N HIS A 13 -2.87 -10.00 2.31
CA HIS A 13 -1.93 -9.34 3.22
C HIS A 13 -1.79 -7.83 2.97
N GLY A 14 -2.08 -7.36 1.76
CA GLY A 14 -1.89 -5.97 1.34
C GLY A 14 -2.41 -5.70 -0.07
N ALA A 15 -2.05 -4.55 -0.64
CA ALA A 15 -2.55 -4.10 -1.93
C ALA A 15 -1.97 -4.86 -3.13
N GLY A 16 -0.73 -5.34 -3.01
CA GLY A 16 0.01 -5.92 -4.14
C GLY A 16 0.55 -4.85 -5.11
N ARG A 17 1.72 -5.13 -5.67
CA ARG A 17 2.43 -4.17 -6.55
C ARG A 17 1.83 -4.15 -7.95
N VAL A 18 1.83 -2.97 -8.56
CA VAL A 18 1.59 -2.78 -10.01
C VAL A 18 2.87 -2.47 -10.76
N LEU A 19 3.91 -1.98 -10.07
CA LEU A 19 5.23 -1.73 -10.63
C LEU A 19 6.29 -2.61 -9.97
N SER A 20 7.22 -3.13 -10.77
CA SER A 20 8.47 -3.68 -10.22
C SER A 20 9.25 -2.58 -9.48
N ARG A 21 10.13 -2.96 -8.55
CA ARG A 21 10.95 -1.97 -7.81
C ARG A 21 11.76 -1.08 -8.73
N LYS A 22 12.43 -1.68 -9.72
CA LYS A 22 13.21 -0.95 -10.73
C LYS A 22 12.34 -0.03 -11.59
N ALA A 23 11.13 -0.47 -11.96
CA ALA A 23 10.20 0.37 -12.70
C ALA A 23 9.77 1.58 -11.87
N ALA A 24 9.33 1.36 -10.62
CA ALA A 24 8.95 2.43 -9.70
C ALA A 24 10.06 3.48 -9.51
N LEU A 25 11.30 3.04 -9.26
CA LEU A 25 12.47 3.94 -9.14
C LEU A 25 12.79 4.73 -10.41
N LYS A 26 12.37 4.26 -11.58
CA LYS A 26 12.59 4.92 -12.87
C LYS A 26 11.45 5.87 -13.23
N THR A 27 10.21 5.53 -12.88
CA THR A 27 9.01 6.24 -13.37
C THR A 27 8.44 7.22 -12.37
N ILE A 28 8.61 6.99 -11.06
CA ILE A 28 8.05 7.86 -10.02
C ILE A 28 8.98 9.06 -9.84
N THR A 29 8.48 10.24 -10.18
CA THR A 29 9.23 11.49 -9.97
C THR A 29 9.18 11.93 -8.51
N LYS A 30 10.04 12.88 -8.15
CA LYS A 30 10.03 13.44 -6.80
C LYS A 30 8.70 14.14 -6.51
N GLU A 31 8.16 14.88 -7.47
CA GLU A 31 6.92 15.64 -7.33
C GLU A 31 5.74 14.70 -7.09
N GLN A 32 5.65 13.60 -7.86
CA GLN A 32 4.64 12.56 -7.66
C GLN A 32 4.79 11.87 -6.30
N PHE A 33 6.03 11.60 -5.89
CA PHE A 33 6.31 11.03 -4.58
C PHE A 33 5.84 11.96 -3.46
N ASP A 34 6.26 13.22 -3.47
CA ASP A 34 5.93 14.22 -2.44
C ASP A 34 4.41 14.46 -2.38
N GLU A 35 3.73 14.55 -3.53
CA GLU A 35 2.27 14.64 -3.61
C GLU A 35 1.60 13.42 -2.97
N SER A 36 2.07 12.22 -3.28
CA SER A 36 1.50 10.97 -2.74
C SER A 36 1.73 10.79 -1.24
N MET A 37 2.84 11.33 -0.69
CA MET A 37 3.14 11.28 0.73
C MET A 37 2.37 12.35 1.51
N GLY A 38 2.07 13.49 0.89
CA GLY A 38 1.28 14.56 1.50
C GLY A 38 1.89 15.06 2.82
N LYS A 39 1.23 14.75 3.94
CA LYS A 39 1.67 15.16 5.30
C LYS A 39 2.40 14.05 6.07
N VAL A 40 2.65 12.90 5.45
CA VAL A 40 3.31 11.76 6.10
C VAL A 40 4.81 12.04 6.24
N LEU A 41 5.32 11.96 7.47
CA LEU A 41 6.74 12.15 7.76
C LEU A 41 7.55 10.89 7.43
N TYR A 42 8.78 11.05 6.97
CA TYR A 42 9.68 9.93 6.69
C TYR A 42 11.14 10.23 7.08
N ASN A 43 11.89 9.19 7.43
CA ASN A 43 13.21 9.28 8.08
C ASN A 43 14.41 9.46 7.13
N THR A 44 14.20 9.89 5.88
CA THR A 44 15.29 10.10 4.91
C THR A 44 15.11 11.36 4.08
N ARG A 45 16.22 11.97 3.66
CA ARG A 45 16.23 13.11 2.72
C ARG A 45 16.26 12.67 1.26
N ASN A 46 16.59 11.41 0.99
CA ASN A 46 16.67 10.86 -0.35
C ASN A 46 15.40 10.07 -0.68
N TYR A 47 14.45 10.69 -1.37
CA TYR A 47 13.18 10.05 -1.72
C TYR A 47 13.35 8.77 -2.54
N ARG A 48 14.46 8.60 -3.28
CA ARG A 48 14.70 7.40 -4.10
C ARG A 48 14.84 6.14 -3.26
N GLU A 49 15.18 6.25 -1.99
CA GLU A 49 15.22 5.10 -1.05
C GLU A 49 13.81 4.60 -0.67
N LEU A 50 12.80 5.43 -0.86
CA LEU A 50 11.39 5.14 -0.59
C LEU A 50 10.55 5.01 -1.86
N ALA A 51 11.02 5.53 -2.99
CA ALA A 51 10.24 5.62 -4.22
C ALA A 51 9.78 4.25 -4.75
N ASP A 52 10.52 3.17 -4.48
CA ASP A 52 10.08 1.83 -4.84
C ASP A 52 8.89 1.32 -4.02
N GLU A 53 8.64 1.92 -2.86
CA GLU A 53 7.53 1.65 -1.94
C GLU A 53 6.48 2.77 -1.91
N ALA A 54 6.58 3.74 -2.82
CA ALA A 54 5.62 4.83 -2.91
C ALA A 54 4.20 4.32 -3.25
N PRO A 55 3.13 5.02 -2.84
CA PRO A 55 1.75 4.62 -3.10
C PRO A 55 1.46 4.25 -4.57
N ALA A 56 2.03 4.99 -5.52
CA ALA A 56 1.87 4.74 -6.96
C ALA A 56 2.47 3.40 -7.45
N ALA A 57 3.33 2.74 -6.68
CA ALA A 57 3.87 1.42 -7.00
C ALA A 57 2.89 0.27 -6.68
N TYR A 58 1.81 0.56 -5.96
CA TYR A 58 0.82 -0.40 -5.45
C TYR A 58 -0.56 -0.20 -6.06
N LYS A 59 -1.39 -1.25 -6.00
CA LYS A 59 -2.83 -1.10 -6.26
C LYS A 59 -3.46 -0.21 -5.19
N ASN A 60 -4.64 0.33 -5.51
CA ASN A 60 -5.48 0.98 -4.53
C ASN A 60 -5.92 -0.06 -3.47
N ILE A 61 -5.60 0.20 -2.19
CA ILE A 61 -5.91 -0.73 -1.09
C ILE A 61 -7.41 -0.78 -0.80
N GLU A 62 -8.13 0.33 -0.99
CA GLU A 62 -9.58 0.38 -0.83
C GLU A 62 -10.25 -0.60 -1.79
N ASP A 63 -9.87 -0.60 -3.07
CA ASP A 63 -10.46 -1.51 -4.08
C ASP A 63 -10.24 -2.99 -3.71
N VAL A 64 -9.04 -3.32 -3.23
CA VAL A 64 -8.68 -4.69 -2.80
C VAL A 64 -9.53 -5.11 -1.60
N VAL A 65 -9.68 -4.24 -0.60
CA VAL A 65 -10.47 -4.53 0.60
C VAL A 65 -11.96 -4.62 0.27
N GLU A 66 -12.49 -3.71 -0.54
CA GLU A 66 -13.90 -3.71 -0.95
C GLU A 66 -14.27 -5.00 -1.68
N THR A 67 -13.38 -5.49 -2.54
CA THR A 67 -13.59 -6.76 -3.25
C THR A 67 -13.82 -7.92 -2.28
N LEU A 68 -12.97 -8.07 -1.25
CA LEU A 68 -13.12 -9.15 -0.26
C LEU A 68 -14.33 -8.98 0.64
N VAL A 69 -14.70 -7.75 0.96
CA VAL A 69 -15.89 -7.45 1.76
C VAL A 69 -17.16 -7.74 0.97
N ALA A 70 -17.21 -7.36 -0.31
CA ALA A 70 -18.33 -7.64 -1.21
C ALA A 70 -18.53 -9.14 -1.44
N LEU A 71 -17.44 -9.92 -1.50
CA LEU A 71 -17.48 -11.38 -1.55
C LEU A 71 -17.87 -12.02 -0.20
N GLY A 72 -17.93 -11.23 0.88
CA GLY A 72 -18.23 -11.71 2.22
C GLY A 72 -17.07 -12.46 2.89
N PHE A 73 -15.85 -12.37 2.35
CA PHE A 73 -14.68 -13.08 2.87
C PHE A 73 -14.05 -12.34 4.07
N ALA A 74 -14.23 -11.02 4.15
CA ALA A 74 -13.73 -10.22 5.25
C ALA A 74 -14.77 -9.18 5.72
N ARG A 75 -14.61 -8.67 6.94
CA ARG A 75 -15.38 -7.54 7.49
C ARG A 75 -14.41 -6.42 7.85
N LYS A 76 -14.70 -5.19 7.43
CA LYS A 76 -13.92 -4.03 7.87
C LYS A 76 -14.14 -3.77 9.36
N VAL A 77 -13.06 -3.45 10.05
CA VAL A 77 -13.08 -3.13 11.49
C VAL A 77 -12.63 -1.70 11.73
N ALA A 78 -11.48 -1.33 11.18
CA ALA A 78 -10.92 0.02 11.27
C ALA A 78 -10.08 0.34 10.04
N ARG A 79 -9.81 1.63 9.82
CA ARG A 79 -8.85 2.12 8.82
C ARG A 79 -7.83 3.01 9.52
N MET A 80 -6.55 2.72 9.31
CA MET A 80 -5.46 3.53 9.81
C MET A 80 -4.98 4.49 8.72
N ARG A 81 -4.50 5.66 9.13
CA ARG A 81 -3.80 6.61 8.26
C ARG A 81 -2.41 6.82 8.83
N PRO A 82 -1.34 6.66 8.03
CA PRO A 82 0.01 6.86 8.52
C PRO A 82 0.25 8.34 8.87
N LEU A 83 0.97 8.58 9.95
CA LEU A 83 1.49 9.90 10.32
C LEU A 83 2.99 10.01 10.02
N ALA A 84 3.72 8.92 10.24
CA ALA A 84 5.12 8.79 9.94
C ALA A 84 5.46 7.37 9.48
N VAL A 85 6.49 7.23 8.65
CA VAL A 85 7.06 5.97 8.18
C VAL A 85 8.56 5.97 8.44
N ILE A 86 9.06 4.92 9.09
CA ILE A 86 10.49 4.71 9.33
C ILE A 86 10.92 3.50 8.51
N LYS A 87 11.78 3.70 7.53
CA LYS A 87 12.39 2.62 6.75
C LYS A 87 13.85 2.46 7.18
N GLY A 88 14.25 1.22 7.48
CA GLY A 88 15.64 0.89 7.72
C GLY A 88 16.48 1.13 6.47
N LYS A 89 17.73 1.56 6.67
CA LYS A 89 18.77 1.50 5.66
C LYS A 89 19.75 0.41 6.08
N ASP A 90 20.21 -0.37 5.12
CA ASP A 90 21.40 -1.18 5.30
C ASP A 90 22.64 -0.28 5.34
#